data_AF-A0A343TMR6-F1
#
_entry.id   AF-A0A343TMR6-F1
#
_cell.length_a   1.000
_cell.length_b   1.000
_cell.length_c   1.000
_cell.angle_alpha   90.00
_cell.angle_beta   90.00
_cell.angle_gamma   90.00
#
_symmetry.space_group_name_H-M   'P 1'
#
loop_
_entity.id
_entity.type
_entity.pdbx_description
1 polymer ?
#
loop_
_entity_poly.entity_id
_entity_poly.type
_entity_poly.pdbx_seq_one_letter_code
_entity_poly.pdbx_strand_id
1 'polypeptide(L)'
;MSDKGYSRRQILGAIAGVGVTGVTAGFATRAYFHDREIFTGNRFQAGALSLELAGAGVEDEDSVTDFPTESDFENGDTVSVTFPELEPGDEGVFSTAYRLCENPGRVWVRTHLIGAEETELENYLDVRFASRPDCEPRPEGEKDILFEGTLGDFHGTYSGGKLLECRYLGKIEHDEDTGEFYFDDEDEGAVTSQDPPVFEFTPDGEDSVTIELTNVKTNDDREVIEFDYEVTDGPGVCEVTTVGGGDPPGPKRKYYVYEGCRSVDYGLTPPDHDKTDGVYGLSHVEFYACGGCHGCPPGCLDLEWVFDDDPPEELLDDTLELQLEFRAIQCRHQTEPNNPWS
;
A
#
# COMPACT_ATOMS: atom_id res chain seq x y z
N MET A 1 -16.03 -40.14 29.01
CA MET A 1 -16.38 -38.71 29.12
C MET A 1 -15.12 -38.02 29.60
N SER A 2 -14.25 -37.66 28.66
CA SER A 2 -13.08 -36.82 28.96
C SER A 2 -13.56 -35.39 29.07
N ASP A 3 -13.17 -34.72 30.16
CA ASP A 3 -13.24 -33.27 30.30
C ASP A 3 -12.67 -32.62 29.05
N LYS A 4 -13.50 -31.86 28.34
CA LYS A 4 -13.03 -30.80 27.48
C LYS A 4 -12.55 -29.70 28.42
N GLY A 5 -11.24 -29.67 28.67
CA GLY A 5 -10.60 -28.52 29.30
C GLY A 5 -10.91 -27.30 28.44
N TYR A 6 -11.70 -26.38 29.00
CA TYR A 6 -11.89 -25.06 28.42
C TYR A 6 -10.52 -24.37 28.43
N SER A 7 -9.90 -24.21 27.25
CA SER A 7 -8.73 -23.35 27.10
C SER A 7 -9.15 -21.92 27.45
N ARG A 8 -8.28 -21.23 28.16
CA ARG A 8 -8.44 -19.83 28.53
C ARG A 8 -8.12 -19.01 27.29
N ARG A 9 -9.12 -18.74 26.44
CA ARG A 9 -9.00 -17.66 25.44
C ARG A 9 -8.95 -16.35 26.19
N GLN A 10 -7.73 -15.92 26.52
CA GLN A 10 -7.43 -14.58 27.00
C GLN A 10 -6.90 -13.83 25.78
N ILE A 11 -7.59 -12.73 25.49
CA ILE A 11 -7.31 -11.70 24.49
C ILE A 11 -5.80 -11.42 24.39
N LEU A 12 -5.22 -11.71 23.23
CA LEU A 12 -3.92 -11.21 22.77
C LEU A 12 -4.12 -10.85 21.30
N GLY A 13 -4.26 -9.55 21.02
CA GLY A 13 -4.42 -9.00 19.68
C GLY A 13 -3.57 -7.74 19.63
N ALA A 14 -2.97 -7.47 18.48
CA ALA A 14 -1.99 -6.41 18.30
C ALA A 14 -2.46 -5.07 18.91
N ILE A 15 -1.57 -4.41 19.66
CA ILE A 15 -1.87 -3.15 20.35
C ILE A 15 -1.50 -1.98 19.45
N ALA A 16 -2.45 -1.07 19.25
CA ALA A 16 -2.22 0.12 18.44
C ALA A 16 -2.09 1.42 19.27
N GLY A 17 -1.33 2.38 18.75
CA GLY A 17 -1.23 3.73 19.31
C GLY A 17 -0.87 4.76 18.25
N VAL A 18 -1.31 6.00 18.43
CA VAL A 18 -0.98 7.16 17.59
C VAL A 18 -0.02 8.06 18.36
N GLY A 19 0.97 8.64 17.69
CA GLY A 19 1.98 9.47 18.33
C GLY A 19 2.76 10.36 17.38
N VAL A 20 3.84 10.93 17.92
CA VAL A 20 4.85 11.70 17.18
C VAL A 20 6.12 10.86 17.13
N THR A 21 6.88 10.92 16.04
CA THR A 21 8.12 10.17 15.82
C THR A 21 8.97 10.03 17.11
N GLY A 22 9.08 8.81 17.64
CA GLY A 22 9.85 8.47 18.85
C GLY A 22 9.12 8.59 20.20
N VAL A 23 7.85 9.01 20.22
CA VAL A 23 6.97 9.02 21.40
C VAL A 23 5.59 8.48 21.01
N THR A 24 5.30 7.25 21.42
CA THR A 24 4.01 6.59 21.22
C THR A 24 3.19 6.67 22.51
N ALA A 25 2.01 7.29 22.44
CA ALA A 25 1.04 7.28 23.53
C ALA A 25 0.02 6.17 23.22
N GLY A 26 0.10 5.04 23.92
CA GLY A 26 -0.70 3.86 23.59
C GLY A 26 -2.15 3.96 24.05
N PHE A 27 -3.12 3.36 23.32
CA PHE A 27 -4.42 2.96 23.88
C PHE A 27 -5.07 1.72 23.23
N ALA A 28 -5.06 0.65 24.04
CA ALA A 28 -6.09 -0.36 24.37
C ALA A 28 -6.91 -1.10 23.29
N THR A 29 -6.85 -2.44 23.39
CA THR A 29 -7.95 -3.36 23.03
C THR A 29 -9.22 -2.92 23.77
N ARG A 30 -10.09 -2.16 23.08
CA ARG A 30 -11.37 -1.63 23.58
C ARG A 30 -11.31 -1.08 25.02
N ALA A 31 -10.62 0.02 25.22
CA ALA A 31 -10.91 0.88 26.37
C ALA A 31 -10.95 2.35 25.95
N TYR A 32 -12.17 2.86 25.84
CA TYR A 32 -12.50 4.26 25.61
C TYR A 32 -12.02 5.08 26.82
N PHE A 33 -10.78 5.60 26.76
CA PHE A 33 -10.24 6.50 27.78
C PHE A 33 -10.12 7.91 27.20
N HIS A 34 -11.06 8.75 27.63
CA HIS A 34 -11.27 10.14 27.23
C HIS A 34 -10.28 11.12 27.92
N ASP A 35 -9.03 10.72 28.16
CA ASP A 35 -8.06 11.62 28.80
C ASP A 35 -7.17 12.28 27.74
N ARG A 36 -7.54 13.52 27.42
CA ARG A 36 -6.83 14.46 26.54
C ARG A 36 -5.40 14.69 27.03
N GLU A 37 -4.43 14.11 26.35
CA GLU A 37 -3.05 14.56 26.40
C GLU A 37 -2.78 15.37 25.12
N ILE A 38 -2.87 16.71 25.23
CA ILE A 38 -2.53 17.62 24.12
C ILE A 38 -1.00 17.64 23.99
N PHE A 39 -0.46 16.86 23.07
CA PHE A 39 0.93 17.01 22.64
C PHE A 39 1.01 17.91 21.40
N THR A 40 1.87 18.92 21.49
CA THR A 40 2.14 19.85 20.39
C THR A 40 3.29 19.28 19.57
N GLY A 41 2.96 18.57 18.50
CA GLY A 41 3.91 17.78 17.73
C GLY A 41 3.83 17.95 16.22
N ASN A 42 3.67 19.18 15.73
CA ASN A 42 4.01 19.55 14.34
C ASN A 42 4.68 20.93 14.39
N ARG A 43 5.93 20.96 14.85
CA ARG A 43 6.70 22.21 14.82
C ARG A 43 7.08 22.48 13.37
N PHE A 44 6.36 23.39 12.73
CA PHE A 44 6.61 23.98 11.41
C PHE A 44 8.09 23.92 10.98
N GLN A 45 8.49 22.79 10.40
CA GLN A 45 9.54 22.77 9.40
C GLN A 45 8.83 23.24 8.14
N ALA A 46 9.38 24.23 7.45
CA ALA A 46 8.75 24.78 6.25
C ALA A 46 8.45 23.63 5.26
N GLY A 47 7.17 23.24 5.15
CA GLY A 47 6.72 22.14 4.29
C GLY A 47 5.86 21.05 4.94
N ALA A 48 5.93 20.83 6.26
CA ALA A 48 5.13 19.79 6.95
C ALA A 48 3.72 20.30 7.31
N LEU A 49 2.68 19.52 7.01
CA LEU A 49 1.27 19.83 7.28
C LEU A 49 0.78 19.20 8.59
N SER A 50 -0.28 19.77 9.19
CA SER A 50 -0.98 19.17 10.32
C SER A 50 -1.70 17.91 9.85
N LEU A 51 -1.08 16.76 10.09
CA LEU A 51 -1.67 15.45 9.83
C LEU A 51 -2.43 15.00 11.07
N GLU A 52 -3.68 14.60 10.86
CA GLU A 52 -4.52 14.03 11.89
C GLU A 52 -4.69 12.54 11.61
N LEU A 53 -4.44 11.72 12.63
CA LEU A 53 -4.48 10.27 12.57
C LEU A 53 -5.47 9.72 13.59
N ALA A 54 -6.08 8.59 13.24
CA ALA A 54 -6.86 7.76 14.16
C ALA A 54 -6.49 6.29 13.90
N GLY A 55 -6.60 5.43 14.91
CA GLY A 55 -6.25 4.01 14.78
C GLY A 55 -7.12 3.13 15.66
N ALA A 56 -7.43 1.92 15.18
CA ALA A 56 -8.14 0.90 15.92
C ALA A 56 -7.60 -0.49 15.55
N GLY A 57 -7.29 -1.30 16.57
CA GLY A 57 -7.01 -2.73 16.41
C GLY A 57 -8.24 -3.55 16.82
N VAL A 58 -8.62 -4.53 16.01
CA VAL A 58 -9.72 -5.45 16.28
C VAL A 58 -9.36 -6.89 15.92
N GLU A 59 -10.08 -7.84 16.51
CA GLU A 59 -9.89 -9.28 16.29
C GLU A 59 -10.39 -9.74 14.91
N ASP A 60 -11.38 -9.04 14.32
CA ASP A 60 -12.04 -9.45 13.07
C ASP A 60 -12.38 -8.20 12.24
N GLU A 61 -12.23 -8.26 10.91
CA GLU A 61 -12.61 -7.20 9.97
C GLU A 61 -14.08 -6.77 10.16
N ASP A 62 -14.98 -7.73 10.40
CA ASP A 62 -16.40 -7.48 10.68
C ASP A 62 -16.62 -6.74 12.00
N SER A 63 -15.58 -6.58 12.83
CA SER A 63 -15.58 -5.76 14.04
C SER A 63 -15.04 -4.34 13.82
N VAL A 64 -14.51 -4.01 12.64
CA VAL A 64 -14.20 -2.64 12.19
C VAL A 64 -15.50 -1.93 11.77
N THR A 65 -16.47 -1.86 12.68
CA THR A 65 -17.79 -1.25 12.38
C THR A 65 -17.92 0.19 12.87
N ASP A 66 -16.95 0.67 13.66
CA ASP A 66 -16.96 2.00 14.26
C ASP A 66 -15.74 2.77 13.74
N PHE A 67 -15.94 3.40 12.58
CA PHE A 67 -14.95 4.29 11.97
C PHE A 67 -14.69 5.50 12.85
N PRO A 68 -13.47 6.08 12.81
CA PRO A 68 -13.15 7.21 13.66
C PRO A 68 -14.10 8.37 13.38
N THR A 69 -14.81 8.77 14.42
CA THR A 69 -15.58 10.00 14.47
C THR A 69 -14.62 11.20 14.56
N GLU A 70 -15.11 12.42 14.30
CA GLU A 70 -14.25 13.61 14.35
C GLU A 70 -13.45 13.77 15.65
N SER A 71 -13.93 13.21 16.76
CA SER A 71 -13.25 13.26 18.05
C SER A 71 -12.11 12.26 18.23
N ASP A 72 -12.00 11.26 17.35
CA ASP A 72 -10.98 10.21 17.42
C ASP A 72 -9.69 10.60 16.69
N PHE A 73 -9.73 11.66 15.88
CA PHE A 73 -8.58 12.19 15.17
C PHE A 73 -7.72 13.06 16.06
N GLU A 74 -6.44 12.70 16.16
CA GLU A 74 -5.42 13.43 16.90
C GLU A 74 -4.27 13.85 16.00
N ASN A 75 -3.58 14.95 16.34
CA ASN A 75 -2.39 15.33 15.60
C ASN A 75 -1.26 14.36 15.90
N GLY A 76 -0.81 13.66 14.87
CA GLY A 76 0.24 12.66 14.95
C GLY A 76 0.86 12.42 13.59
N ASP A 77 2.04 11.82 13.59
CA ASP A 77 2.77 11.45 12.38
C ASP A 77 3.18 9.97 12.41
N THR A 78 2.87 9.23 13.47
CA THR A 78 3.29 7.84 13.64
C THR A 78 2.15 7.02 14.22
N VAL A 79 1.97 5.82 13.69
CA VAL A 79 1.08 4.79 14.22
C VAL A 79 1.89 3.56 14.53
N SER A 80 1.80 3.04 15.75
CA SER A 80 2.51 1.82 16.16
C SER A 80 1.54 0.66 16.32
N VAL A 81 1.97 -0.52 15.89
CA VAL A 81 1.29 -1.81 16.05
C VAL A 81 2.27 -2.76 16.71
N THR A 82 1.98 -3.19 17.94
CA THR A 82 2.81 -4.14 18.68
C THR A 82 2.20 -5.54 18.60
N PHE A 83 3.03 -6.54 18.35
CA PHE A 83 2.70 -7.96 18.29
C PHE A 83 3.36 -8.70 19.48
N PRO A 84 2.71 -8.78 20.66
CA PRO A 84 3.26 -9.47 21.81
C PRO A 84 2.68 -10.88 21.97
N GLU A 85 3.53 -11.86 22.31
CA GLU A 85 3.11 -13.18 22.83
C GLU A 85 2.13 -13.93 21.89
N LEU A 86 2.43 -13.97 20.59
CA LEU A 86 1.54 -14.56 19.58
C LEU A 86 1.44 -16.09 19.72
N GLU A 87 0.22 -16.62 19.66
CA GLU A 87 -0.07 -18.05 19.51
C GLU A 87 -0.21 -18.42 18.02
N PRO A 88 0.25 -19.60 17.57
CA PRO A 88 0.13 -20.00 16.16
C PRO A 88 -1.31 -19.92 15.66
N GLY A 89 -1.49 -19.26 14.50
CA GLY A 89 -2.80 -18.98 13.91
C GLY A 89 -3.52 -17.76 14.49
N ASP A 90 -2.87 -16.97 15.36
CA ASP A 90 -3.39 -15.66 15.76
C ASP A 90 -3.51 -14.74 14.54
N GLU A 91 -4.59 -13.99 14.49
CA GLU A 91 -4.88 -13.06 13.39
C GLU A 91 -5.44 -11.75 13.95
N GLY A 92 -5.39 -10.72 13.14
CA GLY A 92 -6.04 -9.47 13.49
C GLY A 92 -6.03 -8.45 12.37
N VAL A 93 -6.79 -7.39 12.61
CA VAL A 93 -6.87 -6.25 11.69
C VAL A 93 -6.53 -4.98 12.46
N PHE A 94 -5.58 -4.24 11.92
CA PHE A 94 -5.28 -2.90 12.35
C PHE A 94 -5.73 -1.90 11.29
N SER A 95 -6.67 -1.02 11.62
CA SER A 95 -7.12 0.05 10.73
C SER A 95 -6.63 1.40 11.24
N THR A 96 -6.06 2.21 10.35
CA THR A 96 -5.74 3.62 10.61
C THR A 96 -6.39 4.54 9.61
N ALA A 97 -6.84 5.71 10.05
CA ALA A 97 -7.37 6.75 9.20
C ALA A 97 -6.47 7.99 9.26
N TYR A 98 -6.36 8.69 8.13
CA TYR A 98 -5.57 9.90 7.99
C TYR A 98 -6.37 11.02 7.29
N ARG A 99 -6.19 12.26 7.74
CA ARG A 99 -6.80 13.44 7.10
C ARG A 99 -5.94 14.70 7.21
N LEU A 100 -6.15 15.61 6.26
CA LEU A 100 -5.47 16.91 6.16
C LEU A 100 -6.52 18.04 6.07
N CYS A 101 -7.07 18.44 7.21
CA CYS A 101 -8.18 19.40 7.24
C CYS A 101 -7.77 20.86 7.02
N GLU A 102 -6.55 21.25 7.41
CA GLU A 102 -6.10 22.63 7.24
C GLU A 102 -5.71 22.96 5.81
N ASN A 103 -4.96 22.07 5.16
CA ASN A 103 -4.47 22.26 3.81
C ASN A 103 -4.33 20.90 3.12
N PRO A 104 -4.86 20.75 1.89
CA PRO A 104 -4.65 19.53 1.14
C PRO A 104 -3.17 19.28 0.85
N GLY A 105 -2.79 18.01 0.90
CA GLY A 105 -1.42 17.57 0.72
C GLY A 105 -1.34 16.15 0.19
N ARG A 106 -0.13 15.78 -0.20
CA ARG A 106 0.22 14.40 -0.51
C ARG A 106 0.70 13.74 0.77
N VAL A 107 0.29 12.51 1.02
CA VAL A 107 0.63 11.75 2.23
C VAL A 107 1.53 10.60 1.82
N TRP A 108 2.69 10.51 2.47
CA TRP A 108 3.57 9.36 2.36
C TRP A 108 3.51 8.57 3.65
N VAL A 109 3.70 7.26 3.53
CA VAL A 109 3.86 6.34 4.66
C VAL A 109 5.19 5.61 4.54
N ARG A 110 5.87 5.43 5.66
CA ARG A 110 7.10 4.66 5.80
C ARG A 110 6.97 3.69 6.96
N THR A 111 7.57 2.52 6.83
CA THR A 111 7.60 1.54 7.91
C THR A 111 8.92 1.58 8.69
N HIS A 112 8.84 1.30 9.99
CA HIS A 112 9.99 0.95 10.83
C HIS A 112 9.64 -0.28 11.67
N LEU A 113 10.56 -1.24 11.76
CA LEU A 113 10.42 -2.39 12.64
C LEU A 113 11.34 -2.22 13.86
N ILE A 114 10.77 -2.29 15.05
CA ILE A 114 11.48 -2.26 16.32
C ILE A 114 11.43 -3.66 16.92
N GLY A 115 12.60 -4.20 17.24
CA GLY A 115 12.75 -5.58 17.76
C GLY A 115 13.19 -6.59 16.71
N ALA A 116 13.05 -6.30 15.41
CA ALA A 116 13.39 -7.24 14.31
C ALA A 116 14.88 -7.64 14.24
N GLU A 117 15.79 -6.93 14.92
CA GLU A 117 17.21 -7.36 15.00
C GLU A 117 17.44 -8.41 16.10
N GLU A 118 16.45 -8.61 16.97
CA GLU A 118 16.49 -9.50 18.13
C GLU A 118 15.65 -10.77 17.92
N THR A 119 14.87 -10.84 16.82
CA THR A 119 13.96 -11.94 16.44
C THR A 119 13.90 -12.09 14.92
N GLU A 120 13.24 -13.14 14.41
CA GLU A 120 12.88 -13.29 12.98
C GLU A 120 11.35 -13.29 12.79
N LEU A 121 10.59 -12.86 13.81
CA LEU A 121 9.13 -12.91 13.88
C LEU A 121 8.44 -12.27 12.66
N GLU A 122 9.02 -11.24 12.06
CA GLU A 122 8.46 -10.56 10.89
C GLU A 122 8.35 -11.45 9.64
N ASN A 123 9.10 -12.56 9.59
CA ASN A 123 9.05 -13.50 8.46
C ASN A 123 7.96 -14.56 8.62
N TYR A 124 7.30 -14.61 9.79
CA TYR A 124 6.22 -15.54 10.15
C TYR A 124 4.88 -14.83 10.36
N LEU A 125 4.82 -13.55 10.02
CA LEU A 125 3.62 -12.73 10.00
C LEU A 125 3.27 -12.44 8.55
N ASP A 126 2.27 -13.14 8.02
CA ASP A 126 1.68 -12.79 6.73
C ASP A 126 0.83 -11.54 6.92
N VAL A 127 1.00 -10.56 6.03
CA VAL A 127 0.28 -9.29 6.08
C VAL A 127 -0.34 -8.94 4.74
N ARG A 128 -1.49 -8.28 4.83
CA ARG A 128 -2.17 -7.67 3.70
C ARG A 128 -2.46 -6.21 4.05
N PHE A 129 -1.87 -5.31 3.27
CA PHE A 129 -2.02 -3.87 3.44
C PHE A 129 -2.92 -3.32 2.34
N ALA A 130 -3.99 -2.65 2.74
CA ALA A 130 -5.03 -2.20 1.81
C ALA A 130 -5.43 -0.74 2.07
N SER A 131 -5.86 -0.06 1.01
CA SER A 131 -6.44 1.29 1.08
C SER A 131 -7.95 1.25 0.95
N ARG A 132 -8.60 2.14 1.71
CA ARG A 132 -10.02 2.50 1.60
C ARG A 132 -10.14 4.02 1.59
N PRO A 133 -10.14 4.66 0.41
CA PRO A 133 -10.03 6.12 0.30
C PRO A 133 -11.24 6.89 0.86
N ASP A 134 -12.38 6.24 0.99
CA ASP A 134 -13.63 6.78 1.55
C ASP A 134 -13.87 6.35 3.01
N CYS A 135 -12.98 5.53 3.57
CA CYS A 135 -13.17 4.86 4.85
C CYS A 135 -14.50 4.07 4.98
N GLU A 136 -15.20 3.78 3.88
CA GLU A 136 -16.42 2.97 3.94
C GLU A 136 -16.05 1.49 4.14
N PRO A 137 -16.87 0.71 4.87
CA PRO A 137 -16.67 -0.72 4.96
C PRO A 137 -16.84 -1.34 3.56
N ARG A 138 -15.88 -2.16 3.15
CA ARG A 138 -15.88 -2.90 1.88
C ARG A 138 -16.01 -4.39 2.19
N PRO A 139 -16.75 -5.18 1.39
CA PRO A 139 -16.70 -6.63 1.45
C PRO A 139 -15.28 -7.16 1.24
N GLU A 140 -15.02 -8.37 1.76
CA GLU A 140 -13.76 -9.08 1.56
C GLU A 140 -13.42 -9.17 0.06
N GLY A 141 -12.27 -8.61 -0.34
CA GLY A 141 -11.81 -8.56 -1.73
C GLY A 141 -12.13 -7.29 -2.52
N GLU A 142 -12.88 -6.34 -1.95
CA GLU A 142 -13.21 -5.05 -2.60
C GLU A 142 -12.36 -3.86 -2.09
N LYS A 143 -11.27 -4.13 -1.36
CA LYS A 143 -10.29 -3.12 -0.96
C LYS A 143 -9.16 -3.02 -1.99
N ASP A 144 -8.61 -1.83 -2.15
CA ASP A 144 -7.45 -1.61 -3.01
C ASP A 144 -6.20 -2.16 -2.33
N ILE A 145 -5.74 -3.34 -2.74
CA ILE A 145 -4.58 -3.99 -2.12
C ILE A 145 -3.30 -3.28 -2.55
N LEU A 146 -2.59 -2.76 -1.56
CA LEU A 146 -1.32 -2.06 -1.74
C LEU A 146 -0.11 -2.99 -1.53
N PHE A 147 -0.27 -4.06 -0.75
CA PHE A 147 0.76 -5.05 -0.49
C PHE A 147 0.18 -6.36 0.06
N GLU A 148 0.79 -7.48 -0.30
CA GLU A 148 0.53 -8.80 0.26
C GLU A 148 1.85 -9.59 0.33
N GLY A 149 2.15 -10.21 1.47
CA GLY A 149 3.39 -10.95 1.72
C GLY A 149 3.76 -10.98 3.20
N THR A 150 5.02 -11.26 3.55
CA THR A 150 5.46 -11.23 4.96
C THR A 150 5.59 -9.80 5.48
N LEU A 151 5.52 -9.62 6.80
CA LEU A 151 5.77 -8.33 7.45
C LEU A 151 7.21 -7.82 7.18
N GLY A 152 8.18 -8.73 7.06
CA GLY A 152 9.55 -8.42 6.66
C GLY A 152 9.62 -7.82 5.25
N ASP A 153 8.95 -8.44 4.28
CA ASP A 153 8.86 -7.94 2.89
C ASP A 153 8.10 -6.60 2.81
N PHE A 154 7.03 -6.46 3.60
CA PHE A 154 6.30 -5.21 3.74
C PHE A 154 7.22 -4.10 4.24
N HIS A 155 8.00 -4.37 5.29
CA HIS A 155 8.99 -3.42 5.79
C HIS A 155 10.03 -3.07 4.73
N GLY A 156 10.62 -4.07 4.06
CA GLY A 156 11.58 -3.85 2.97
C GLY A 156 11.02 -2.92 1.89
N THR A 157 9.77 -3.11 1.50
CA THR A 157 9.08 -2.33 0.46
C THR A 157 8.76 -0.90 0.89
N TYR A 158 8.35 -0.70 2.15
CA TYR A 158 7.86 0.59 2.65
C TYR A 158 8.90 1.39 3.47
N SER A 159 10.06 0.82 3.79
CA SER A 159 11.11 1.47 4.58
C SER A 159 11.70 2.72 3.91
N GLY A 160 11.59 2.84 2.58
CA GLY A 160 11.99 4.02 1.83
C GLY A 160 10.95 5.15 1.82
N GLY A 161 9.72 4.91 2.29
CA GLY A 161 8.59 5.81 2.14
C GLY A 161 7.89 5.65 0.79
N LYS A 162 6.57 5.49 0.82
CA LYS A 162 5.68 5.32 -0.34
C LYS A 162 4.60 6.39 -0.32
N LEU A 163 4.26 6.92 -1.49
CA LEU A 163 3.16 7.86 -1.66
C LEU A 163 1.83 7.09 -1.57
N LEU A 164 0.93 7.48 -0.67
CA LEU A 164 -0.38 6.83 -0.48
C LEU A 164 -1.38 7.18 -1.57
N GLU A 165 -1.32 8.40 -2.10
CA GLU A 165 -2.11 8.78 -3.26
C GLU A 165 -1.48 8.22 -4.55
N CYS A 166 -1.05 6.96 -4.54
CA CYS A 166 -0.61 6.23 -5.71
C CYS A 166 -1.70 5.23 -6.11
N ARG A 167 -2.62 5.65 -6.98
CA ARG A 167 -3.87 4.94 -7.27
C ARG A 167 -3.70 4.06 -8.50
N TYR A 168 -4.20 2.83 -8.42
CA TYR A 168 -4.34 1.95 -9.58
C TYR A 168 -5.24 2.59 -10.64
N LEU A 169 -4.72 2.74 -11.86
CA LEU A 169 -5.50 3.22 -13.01
C LEU A 169 -6.20 2.09 -13.74
N GLY A 170 -5.53 0.96 -13.87
CA GLY A 170 -5.96 -0.15 -14.71
C GLY A 170 -4.77 -0.91 -15.28
N LYS A 171 -5.08 -2.01 -15.97
CA LYS A 171 -4.09 -2.80 -16.71
C LYS A 171 -4.32 -2.72 -18.20
N ILE A 172 -3.21 -2.76 -18.93
CA ILE A 172 -3.16 -2.87 -20.37
C ILE A 172 -2.58 -4.24 -20.70
N GLU A 173 -3.36 -5.06 -21.38
CA GLU A 173 -2.95 -6.37 -21.88
C GLU A 173 -2.33 -6.25 -23.27
N HIS A 174 -1.50 -7.24 -23.63
CA HIS A 174 -0.91 -7.35 -24.96
C HIS A 174 -1.35 -8.66 -25.62
N ASP A 175 -1.98 -8.56 -26.78
CA ASP A 175 -2.37 -9.70 -27.60
C ASP A 175 -1.18 -10.11 -28.49
N GLU A 176 -0.59 -11.28 -28.22
CA GLU A 176 0.59 -11.77 -28.95
C GLU A 176 0.30 -12.14 -30.42
N ASP A 177 -0.95 -12.50 -30.74
CA ASP A 177 -1.34 -12.92 -32.09
C ASP A 177 -1.45 -11.72 -33.05
N THR A 178 -1.94 -10.60 -32.53
CA THR A 178 -2.20 -9.36 -33.27
C THR A 178 -1.11 -8.31 -33.06
N GLY A 179 -0.38 -8.36 -31.94
CA GLY A 179 0.56 -7.35 -31.48
C GLY A 179 -0.12 -6.08 -30.96
N GLU A 180 -1.41 -6.13 -30.66
CA GLU A 180 -2.21 -4.99 -30.20
C GLU A 180 -2.27 -4.96 -28.67
N PHE A 181 -2.39 -3.74 -28.11
CA PHE A 181 -2.59 -3.52 -26.69
C PHE A 181 -4.05 -3.10 -26.42
N TYR A 182 -4.64 -3.58 -25.32
CA TYR A 182 -6.05 -3.35 -24.98
C TYR A 182 -6.30 -3.34 -23.46
N PHE A 183 -7.44 -2.81 -23.01
CA PHE A 183 -7.89 -2.86 -21.60
C PHE A 183 -8.58 -4.20 -21.29
N ASP A 184 -8.40 -4.75 -20.08
CA ASP A 184 -8.94 -6.07 -19.70
C ASP A 184 -10.45 -6.13 -19.40
N ASP A 185 -11.18 -5.01 -19.28
CA ASP A 185 -12.57 -5.11 -18.81
C ASP A 185 -13.61 -5.39 -19.93
N GLU A 186 -14.56 -6.28 -19.60
CA GLU A 186 -15.71 -6.67 -20.43
C GLU A 186 -16.68 -5.51 -20.75
N ASP A 187 -16.48 -4.31 -20.17
CA ASP A 187 -17.24 -3.09 -20.44
C ASP A 187 -16.30 -2.00 -21.01
N GLU A 188 -16.46 -1.74 -22.32
CA GLU A 188 -15.81 -0.70 -23.13
C GLU A 188 -14.42 -1.01 -23.72
N GLY A 189 -14.44 -1.85 -24.76
CA GLY A 189 -13.32 -2.07 -25.67
C GLY A 189 -12.80 -0.80 -26.36
N ALA A 190 -11.79 -0.18 -25.76
CA ALA A 190 -10.86 0.69 -26.48
C ALA A 190 -9.65 -0.13 -26.95
N VAL A 191 -9.77 -0.76 -28.11
CA VAL A 191 -8.61 -1.20 -28.89
C VAL A 191 -8.02 0.05 -29.55
N THR A 192 -6.83 0.45 -29.14
CA THR A 192 -6.15 1.61 -29.74
C THR A 192 -5.28 1.11 -30.90
N SER A 193 -5.82 1.16 -32.12
CA SER A 193 -5.05 0.92 -33.36
C SER A 193 -4.12 2.09 -33.73
N GLN A 194 -3.85 2.98 -32.77
CA GLN A 194 -2.95 4.10 -32.94
C GLN A 194 -1.50 3.63 -32.82
N ASP A 195 -0.63 4.22 -33.62
CA ASP A 195 0.82 4.02 -33.54
C ASP A 195 1.44 5.41 -33.27
N PRO A 196 1.91 5.67 -32.05
CA PRO A 196 1.95 4.77 -30.89
C PRO A 196 0.57 4.54 -30.24
N PRO A 197 0.39 3.42 -29.50
CA PRO A 197 -0.84 3.13 -28.78
C PRO A 197 -1.04 4.10 -27.60
N VAL A 198 -2.26 4.64 -27.51
CA VAL A 198 -2.67 5.65 -26.51
C VAL A 198 -3.85 5.12 -25.70
N PHE A 199 -3.77 5.24 -24.38
CA PHE A 199 -4.73 4.75 -23.40
C PHE A 199 -5.23 5.89 -22.52
N GLU A 200 -6.54 6.11 -22.48
CA GLU A 200 -7.18 7.08 -21.59
C GLU A 200 -7.85 6.33 -20.43
N PHE A 201 -7.29 6.47 -19.24
CA PHE A 201 -7.85 5.94 -18.00
C PHE A 201 -8.79 6.98 -17.39
N THR A 202 -10.02 6.58 -17.07
CA THR A 202 -11.02 7.46 -16.44
C THR A 202 -11.44 6.89 -15.09
N PRO A 203 -10.58 6.99 -14.06
CA PRO A 203 -10.86 6.40 -12.77
C PRO A 203 -12.03 7.13 -12.08
N ASP A 204 -12.92 6.38 -11.43
CA ASP A 204 -14.14 6.95 -10.82
C ASP A 204 -13.83 8.10 -9.87
N GLY A 205 -14.53 9.22 -10.09
CA GLY A 205 -14.47 10.42 -9.25
C GLY A 205 -13.24 11.32 -9.43
N GLU A 206 -12.35 11.03 -10.37
CA GLU A 206 -11.06 11.72 -10.53
C GLU A 206 -10.82 12.22 -11.98
N ASP A 207 -9.73 12.98 -12.16
CA ASP A 207 -9.27 13.43 -13.48
C ASP A 207 -8.76 12.25 -14.33
N SER A 208 -9.01 12.28 -15.64
CA SER A 208 -8.51 11.25 -16.55
C SER A 208 -7.00 11.33 -16.72
N VAL A 209 -6.38 10.19 -17.03
CA VAL A 209 -4.94 10.08 -17.32
C VAL A 209 -4.77 9.46 -18.69
N THR A 210 -4.04 10.13 -19.58
CA THR A 210 -3.75 9.61 -20.92
C THR A 210 -2.28 9.19 -21.01
N ILE A 211 -2.03 7.91 -21.29
CA ILE A 211 -0.71 7.30 -21.39
C ILE A 211 -0.47 6.80 -22.81
N GLU A 212 0.66 7.17 -23.38
CA GLU A 212 1.16 6.70 -24.67
C GLU A 212 2.30 5.72 -24.44
N LEU A 213 2.25 4.52 -25.05
CA LEU A 213 3.37 3.58 -25.00
C LEU A 213 4.22 3.75 -26.27
N THR A 214 5.50 4.04 -26.11
CA THR A 214 6.42 4.29 -27.23
C THR A 214 7.59 3.32 -27.21
N ASN A 215 8.37 3.29 -28.29
CA ASN A 215 9.57 2.46 -28.42
C ASN A 215 9.38 0.98 -28.05
N VAL A 216 8.18 0.43 -28.29
CA VAL A 216 7.85 -0.98 -28.00
C VAL A 216 8.76 -1.89 -28.82
N LYS A 217 9.56 -2.71 -28.14
CA LYS A 217 10.43 -3.74 -28.72
C LYS A 217 9.84 -5.11 -28.46
N THR A 218 9.80 -5.93 -29.51
CA THR A 218 9.36 -7.32 -29.45
C THR A 218 10.49 -8.29 -29.78
N ASN A 219 10.39 -9.52 -29.28
CA ASN A 219 11.27 -10.63 -29.64
C ASN A 219 10.82 -11.32 -30.96
N ASP A 220 11.52 -12.39 -31.34
CA ASP A 220 11.21 -13.16 -32.58
C ASP A 220 9.81 -13.80 -32.56
N ASP A 221 9.25 -14.00 -31.37
CA ASP A 221 7.91 -14.57 -31.12
C ASP A 221 6.82 -13.48 -30.98
N ARG A 222 7.17 -12.20 -31.19
CA ARG A 222 6.31 -11.01 -31.05
C ARG A 222 5.92 -10.65 -29.61
N GLU A 223 6.53 -11.28 -28.61
CA GLU A 223 6.32 -10.88 -27.23
C GLU A 223 7.02 -9.55 -26.96
N VAL A 224 6.36 -8.63 -26.25
CA VAL A 224 6.96 -7.35 -25.84
C VAL A 224 8.00 -7.62 -24.76
N ILE A 225 9.21 -7.10 -24.97
CA ILE A 225 10.37 -7.28 -24.08
C ILE A 225 10.91 -5.96 -23.53
N GLU A 226 10.54 -4.83 -24.15
CA GLU A 226 10.89 -3.50 -23.68
C GLU A 226 9.88 -2.47 -24.21
N PHE A 227 9.55 -1.45 -23.44
CA PHE A 227 8.77 -0.30 -23.89
C PHE A 227 9.08 0.95 -23.06
N ASP A 228 8.68 2.11 -23.58
CA ASP A 228 8.70 3.39 -22.90
C ASP A 228 7.25 3.85 -22.69
N TYR A 229 6.99 4.74 -21.73
CA TYR A 229 5.69 5.40 -21.59
C TYR A 229 5.83 6.91 -21.46
N GLU A 230 4.84 7.64 -21.94
CA GLU A 230 4.65 9.08 -21.73
C GLU A 230 3.21 9.37 -21.30
N VAL A 231 3.03 10.13 -20.21
CA VAL A 231 1.74 10.71 -19.82
C VAL A 231 1.53 11.98 -20.63
N THR A 232 0.56 11.95 -21.55
CA THR A 232 0.27 13.05 -22.47
C THR A 232 -0.82 14.00 -21.95
N ASP A 233 -1.68 13.52 -21.05
CA ASP A 233 -2.65 14.33 -20.31
C ASP A 233 -2.91 13.73 -18.92
N GLY A 234 -3.22 14.57 -17.94
CA GLY A 234 -3.47 14.15 -16.55
C GLY A 234 -2.22 14.04 -15.65
N PRO A 235 -2.38 13.49 -14.42
CA PRO A 235 -1.30 13.32 -13.46
C PRO A 235 -0.23 12.31 -13.89
N GLY A 236 1.02 12.54 -13.45
CA GLY A 236 2.11 11.59 -13.65
C GLY A 236 1.92 10.27 -12.90
N VAL A 237 2.72 9.28 -13.26
CA VAL A 237 2.69 7.91 -12.72
C VAL A 237 3.62 7.80 -11.53
N CYS A 238 3.19 7.13 -10.47
CA CYS A 238 3.98 6.86 -9.26
C CYS A 238 4.51 5.42 -9.21
N GLU A 239 3.86 4.50 -9.91
CA GLU A 239 4.30 3.11 -10.04
C GLU A 239 3.87 2.53 -11.39
N VAL A 240 4.75 1.71 -11.98
CA VAL A 240 4.40 0.80 -13.09
C VAL A 240 4.75 -0.61 -12.67
N THR A 241 3.81 -1.53 -12.84
CA THR A 241 4.05 -2.97 -12.60
C THR A 241 3.97 -3.71 -13.91
N THR A 242 5.05 -4.41 -14.26
CA THR A 242 5.10 -5.25 -15.46
C THR A 242 4.93 -6.71 -15.06
N VAL A 243 4.06 -7.42 -15.78
CA VAL A 243 3.70 -8.80 -15.47
C VAL A 243 3.99 -9.67 -16.68
N GLY A 244 4.62 -10.81 -16.44
CA GLY A 244 5.03 -11.72 -17.52
C GLY A 244 5.42 -13.10 -17.01
N GLY A 245 5.53 -14.03 -17.94
CA GLY A 245 5.78 -15.44 -17.65
C GLY A 245 4.53 -16.18 -17.17
N GLY A 246 4.59 -17.50 -17.19
CA GLY A 246 3.42 -18.34 -16.89
C GLY A 246 3.76 -19.83 -16.88
N ASP A 247 4.34 -20.27 -15.77
CA ASP A 247 4.35 -21.66 -15.29
C ASP A 247 4.56 -21.63 -13.76
N PRO A 248 4.19 -22.68 -12.99
CA PRO A 248 4.11 -22.62 -11.53
C PRO A 248 5.35 -22.00 -10.87
N PRO A 249 5.19 -21.03 -9.93
CA PRO A 249 3.97 -20.79 -9.14
C PRO A 249 2.97 -19.77 -9.71
N GLY A 250 3.18 -19.22 -10.92
CA GLY A 250 2.29 -18.21 -11.50
C GLY A 250 3.05 -17.08 -12.20
N PRO A 251 2.35 -16.04 -12.67
CA PRO A 251 2.98 -14.90 -13.34
C PRO A 251 3.94 -14.17 -12.40
N LYS A 252 5.05 -13.69 -12.96
CA LYS A 252 6.06 -12.90 -12.23
C LYS A 252 5.73 -11.41 -12.36
N ARG A 253 6.18 -10.61 -11.40
CA ARG A 253 5.97 -9.16 -11.36
C ARG A 253 7.30 -8.44 -11.20
N LYS A 254 7.44 -7.29 -11.86
CA LYS A 254 8.57 -6.37 -11.71
C LYS A 254 8.03 -4.96 -11.54
N TYR A 255 8.43 -4.35 -10.42
CA TYR A 255 7.89 -3.09 -9.91
C TYR A 255 8.84 -1.93 -10.23
N TYR A 256 8.31 -0.87 -10.83
CA TYR A 256 8.99 0.39 -11.09
C TYR A 256 8.35 1.47 -10.23
N VAL A 257 8.86 1.65 -9.01
CA VAL A 257 8.30 2.60 -8.05
C VAL A 257 9.13 3.87 -8.01
N TYR A 258 8.46 5.00 -8.19
CA TYR A 258 9.11 6.30 -8.28
C TYR A 258 9.02 7.06 -6.97
N GLU A 259 10.06 7.82 -6.63
CA GLU A 259 10.06 8.71 -5.46
C GLU A 259 9.06 9.88 -5.58
N GLY A 260 8.49 10.08 -6.78
CA GLY A 260 7.50 11.11 -7.11
C GLY A 260 6.68 10.76 -8.34
N CYS A 261 5.98 11.75 -8.91
CA CYS A 261 5.20 11.54 -10.13
C CYS A 261 6.09 11.68 -11.35
N ARG A 262 6.13 10.64 -12.18
CA ARG A 262 6.90 10.61 -13.40
C ARG A 262 5.95 10.61 -14.59
N SER A 263 6.12 11.60 -15.46
CA SER A 263 5.33 11.66 -16.72
C SER A 263 5.98 10.89 -17.85
N VAL A 264 7.22 10.40 -17.70
CA VAL A 264 7.90 9.64 -18.75
C VAL A 264 8.95 8.70 -18.18
N ASP A 265 8.97 7.44 -18.59
CA ASP A 265 10.08 6.53 -18.32
C ASP A 265 10.43 5.68 -19.55
N TYR A 266 11.66 5.17 -19.56
CA TYR A 266 12.28 4.55 -20.70
C TYR A 266 12.87 3.19 -20.33
N GLY A 267 12.78 2.23 -21.24
CA GLY A 267 13.41 0.92 -21.10
C GLY A 267 12.76 0.07 -20.02
N LEU A 268 11.43 0.17 -19.83
CA LEU A 268 10.71 -0.73 -18.95
C LEU A 268 10.69 -2.11 -19.59
N THR A 269 10.95 -3.13 -18.79
CA THR A 269 11.08 -4.52 -19.23
C THR A 269 10.17 -5.39 -18.40
N PRO A 270 9.63 -6.49 -18.94
CA PRO A 270 9.00 -7.53 -18.15
C PRO A 270 9.94 -8.13 -17.08
N PRO A 271 9.40 -8.99 -16.19
CA PRO A 271 10.21 -9.72 -15.22
C PRO A 271 11.32 -10.55 -15.86
N ASP A 272 12.45 -10.65 -15.17
CA ASP A 272 13.62 -11.39 -15.63
C ASP A 272 13.31 -12.90 -15.74
N HIS A 273 13.87 -13.57 -16.75
CA HIS A 273 13.67 -14.98 -16.96
C HIS A 273 14.54 -15.81 -16.00
N ASP A 274 13.92 -16.72 -15.24
CA ASP A 274 14.62 -17.51 -14.20
C ASP A 274 15.73 -18.47 -14.72
N LYS A 275 15.80 -18.74 -16.02
CA LYS A 275 16.60 -19.84 -16.61
C LYS A 275 17.57 -19.39 -17.69
N THR A 276 17.43 -18.17 -18.18
CA THR A 276 18.20 -17.64 -19.31
C THR A 276 18.50 -16.17 -19.09
N ASP A 277 19.58 -15.68 -19.68
CA ASP A 277 19.83 -14.24 -19.78
C ASP A 277 18.75 -13.61 -20.67
N GLY A 278 17.77 -12.91 -20.07
CA GLY A 278 16.63 -12.32 -20.76
C GLY A 278 15.46 -12.02 -19.83
N VAL A 279 14.34 -11.59 -20.41
CA VAL A 279 13.08 -11.31 -19.74
C VAL A 279 11.98 -12.21 -20.31
N TYR A 280 10.92 -12.44 -19.56
CA TYR A 280 9.71 -13.05 -20.11
C TYR A 280 9.03 -12.12 -21.12
N GLY A 281 8.11 -12.64 -21.92
CA GLY A 281 7.15 -11.82 -22.65
C GLY A 281 6.22 -11.06 -21.69
N LEU A 282 5.89 -9.82 -22.04
CA LEU A 282 4.89 -9.02 -21.32
C LEU A 282 3.50 -9.66 -21.52
N SER A 283 2.85 -10.05 -20.43
CA SER A 283 1.43 -10.42 -20.41
C SER A 283 0.58 -9.16 -20.34
N HIS A 284 0.88 -8.31 -19.34
CA HIS A 284 0.19 -7.04 -19.14
C HIS A 284 1.05 -6.07 -18.33
N VAL A 285 0.67 -4.80 -18.38
CA VAL A 285 1.26 -3.72 -17.59
C VAL A 285 0.16 -3.05 -16.77
N GLU A 286 0.45 -2.79 -15.50
CA GLU A 286 -0.41 -2.10 -14.54
C GLU A 286 0.16 -0.70 -14.31
N PHE A 287 -0.68 0.33 -14.42
CA PHE A 287 -0.27 1.72 -14.17
C PHE A 287 -0.92 2.24 -12.89
N TYR A 288 -0.14 3.01 -12.13
CA TYR A 288 -0.61 3.69 -10.94
C TYR A 288 -0.30 5.18 -11.06
N ALA A 289 -1.34 6.01 -11.07
CA ALA A 289 -1.19 7.46 -11.14
C ALA A 289 -1.08 8.08 -9.76
N CYS A 290 -0.34 9.17 -9.70
CA CYS A 290 -0.47 10.09 -8.61
C CYS A 290 -1.90 10.64 -8.56
N GLY A 291 -2.59 10.38 -7.46
CA GLY A 291 -3.84 11.01 -7.12
C GLY A 291 -3.69 12.51 -6.84
N GLY A 292 -4.84 13.11 -6.56
CA GLY A 292 -4.95 14.49 -6.13
C GLY A 292 -4.36 14.76 -4.75
N CYS A 293 -4.77 15.88 -4.18
CA CYS A 293 -4.37 16.25 -2.83
C CYS A 293 -5.35 15.68 -1.84
N HIS A 294 -4.87 14.85 -0.92
CA HIS A 294 -5.68 14.40 0.19
C HIS A 294 -6.12 15.59 1.04
N GLY A 295 -7.40 15.60 1.41
CA GLY A 295 -8.03 16.71 2.10
C GLY A 295 -8.54 16.31 3.49
N CYS A 296 -9.58 17.00 3.94
CA CYS A 296 -10.23 16.71 5.21
C CYS A 296 -11.06 15.40 5.23
N PRO A 297 -11.67 14.92 4.11
CA PRO A 297 -12.24 13.59 4.10
C PRO A 297 -11.18 12.55 4.47
N PRO A 298 -11.45 11.63 5.40
CA PRO A 298 -10.46 10.67 5.84
C PRO A 298 -10.25 9.59 4.77
N GLY A 299 -8.97 9.20 4.59
CA GLY A 299 -8.61 7.96 3.92
C GLY A 299 -8.22 6.93 4.97
N CYS A 300 -8.53 5.66 4.73
CA CYS A 300 -8.25 4.57 5.66
C CYS A 300 -7.25 3.58 5.06
N LEU A 301 -6.42 3.02 5.92
CA LEU A 301 -5.47 1.96 5.61
C LEU A 301 -5.74 0.81 6.58
N ASP A 302 -5.81 -0.40 6.05
CA ASP A 302 -5.98 -1.62 6.84
C ASP A 302 -4.71 -2.47 6.70
N LEU A 303 -4.22 -2.96 7.83
CA LEU A 303 -3.19 -3.96 7.95
C LEU A 303 -3.84 -5.20 8.56
N GLU A 304 -4.21 -6.14 7.72
CA GLU A 304 -4.60 -7.49 8.11
C GLU A 304 -3.31 -8.30 8.33
N TRP A 305 -3.29 -9.11 9.38
CA TRP A 305 -2.14 -9.96 9.68
C TRP A 305 -2.57 -11.33 10.21
N VAL A 306 -1.79 -12.35 9.90
CA VAL A 306 -1.94 -13.71 10.39
C VAL A 306 -0.56 -14.22 10.80
N PHE A 307 -0.46 -14.79 11.99
CA PHE A 307 0.73 -15.46 12.47
C PHE A 307 0.71 -16.94 12.07
N ASP A 308 1.82 -17.41 11.53
CA ASP A 308 1.97 -18.77 11.01
C ASP A 308 1.46 -19.86 11.99
N ASP A 309 0.90 -20.93 11.44
CA ASP A 309 0.39 -22.09 12.21
C ASP A 309 1.50 -22.98 12.80
N ASP A 310 2.74 -22.88 12.28
CA ASP A 310 3.89 -23.72 12.68
C ASP A 310 5.20 -22.91 12.78
N PRO A 311 5.26 -21.87 13.63
CA PRO A 311 6.45 -21.06 13.81
C PRO A 311 7.48 -21.80 14.69
N PRO A 312 8.78 -21.47 14.60
CA PRO A 312 9.78 -21.92 15.56
C PRO A 312 9.37 -21.61 17.00
N GLU A 313 9.52 -22.58 17.92
CA GLU A 313 9.12 -22.44 19.33
C GLU A 313 9.77 -21.23 20.04
N GLU A 314 10.93 -20.78 19.56
CA GLU A 314 11.65 -19.64 20.11
C GLU A 314 11.00 -18.27 19.84
N LEU A 315 10.12 -18.18 18.84
CA LEU A 315 9.42 -16.93 18.47
C LEU A 315 8.16 -16.68 19.31
N LEU A 316 7.64 -17.68 20.03
CA LEU A 316 6.36 -17.59 20.75
C LEU A 316 6.38 -16.59 21.92
N ASP A 317 7.57 -16.30 22.46
CA ASP A 317 7.78 -15.33 23.54
C ASP A 317 8.31 -13.99 23.02
N ASP A 318 8.52 -13.84 21.71
CA ASP A 318 9.07 -12.62 21.12
C ASP A 318 8.03 -11.50 21.02
N THR A 319 8.53 -10.29 20.83
CA THR A 319 7.67 -9.12 20.61
C THR A 319 8.28 -8.25 19.54
N LEU A 320 7.43 -7.84 18.60
CA LEU A 320 7.80 -6.96 17.50
C LEU A 320 6.87 -5.75 17.48
N GLU A 321 7.39 -4.57 17.16
CA GLU A 321 6.58 -3.37 16.89
C GLU A 321 6.80 -2.89 15.47
N LEU A 322 5.72 -2.76 14.71
CA LEU A 322 5.67 -2.04 13.44
C LEU A 322 5.24 -0.59 13.69
N GLN A 323 6.01 0.36 13.18
CA GLN A 323 5.62 1.77 13.11
C GLN A 323 5.34 2.17 11.67
N LEU A 324 4.18 2.79 11.44
CA LEU A 324 3.82 3.52 10.22
C LEU A 324 4.07 5.01 10.47
N GLU A 325 5.17 5.54 9.97
CA GLU A 325 5.48 6.98 9.98
C GLU A 325 4.87 7.64 8.74
N PHE A 326 4.01 8.62 8.95
CA PHE A 326 3.37 9.42 7.94
C PHE A 326 4.03 10.78 7.80
N ARG A 327 4.11 11.27 6.57
CA ARG A 327 4.45 12.67 6.29
C ARG A 327 3.53 13.24 5.26
N ALA A 328 3.17 14.51 5.44
CA ALA A 328 2.36 15.23 4.47
C ALA A 328 3.08 16.47 3.93
N ILE A 329 3.05 16.65 2.61
CA ILE A 329 3.61 17.81 1.92
C ILE A 329 2.49 18.51 1.16
N GLN A 330 2.42 19.84 1.32
CA GLN A 330 1.40 20.65 0.70
C GLN A 330 1.50 20.69 -0.83
N CYS A 331 0.38 20.42 -1.50
CA CYS A 331 0.33 20.40 -2.96
C CYS A 331 0.62 21.74 -3.64
N ARG A 332 0.17 22.87 -3.07
CA ARG A 332 0.22 24.17 -3.78
C ARG A 332 1.63 24.68 -4.07
N HIS A 333 2.67 24.05 -3.51
CA HIS A 333 4.06 24.51 -3.58
C HIS A 333 5.03 23.52 -4.24
N GLN A 334 4.60 22.29 -4.55
CA GLN A 334 5.43 21.30 -5.26
C GLN A 334 4.61 20.63 -6.37
N THR A 335 5.03 20.82 -7.61
CA THR A 335 4.44 20.15 -8.78
C THR A 335 4.83 18.68 -8.85
N GLU A 336 5.99 18.33 -8.29
CA GLU A 336 6.51 16.96 -8.21
C GLU A 336 6.63 16.57 -6.72
N PRO A 337 5.94 15.51 -6.26
CA PRO A 337 6.11 15.01 -4.91
C PRO A 337 7.50 14.41 -4.75
N ASN A 338 8.45 15.11 -4.14
CA ASN A 338 9.69 14.46 -3.72
C ASN A 338 9.41 13.67 -2.44
N ASN A 339 9.93 12.45 -2.38
CA ASN A 339 9.88 11.64 -1.17
C ASN A 339 10.50 12.42 0.01
N PRO A 340 9.80 12.60 1.14
CA PRO A 340 10.29 13.40 2.26
C PRO A 340 11.43 12.73 3.05
N TRP A 341 11.84 11.53 2.67
CA TRP A 341 12.95 10.78 3.27
C TRP A 341 14.10 10.47 2.29
N SER A 342 14.06 10.94 1.03
CA SER A 342 15.16 10.75 0.06
C SER A 342 16.27 11.80 0.08
#